data_AF-A0A318I8S3-F1
#
_entry.id   AF-A0A318I8S3-F1
#
_cell.length_a   1.000
_cell.length_b   1.000
_cell.length_c   1.000
_cell.angle_alpha   90.00
_cell.angle_beta   90.00
_cell.angle_gamma   90.00
#
_symmetry.space_group_name_H-M   'P 1'
#
loop_
_entity.id
_entity.type
_entity.pdbx_description
1 polymer ?
#
loop_
_entity_poly.entity_id
_entity_poly.type
_entity_poly.pdbx_seq_one_letter_code
_entity_poly.pdbx_strand_id
1 'polypeptide(L)' 'MIDNIRRLFEQMDAPTREVALACLKKEFNVKHGKLVKNEWIIGGKIPEAFQERTVKLFQNLIMKQAILLDR' A
#
# COMPACT_ATOMS: atom_id res chain seq x y z
N MET A 1 13.21 2.26 -2.46
CA MET A 1 11.84 2.58 -2.00
C MET A 1 10.84 1.44 -2.20
N ILE A 2 10.94 0.67 -3.28
CA ILE A 2 10.04 -0.47 -3.54
C ILE A 2 10.13 -1.57 -2.47
N ASP A 3 11.34 -1.91 -2.03
CA ASP A 3 11.56 -2.89 -0.96
C ASP A 3 10.87 -2.47 0.36
N ASN A 4 10.90 -1.16 0.65
CA ASN A 4 10.20 -0.59 1.80
C ASN A 4 8.67 -0.69 1.64
N ILE A 5 8.13 -0.40 0.46
CA ILE A 5 6.69 -0.58 0.16
C ILE A 5 6.29 -2.04 0.36
N ARG A 6 7.12 -2.98 -0.10
CA ARG A 6 6.88 -4.42 0.04
C ARG A 6 6.85 -4.84 1.52
N ARG A 7 7.84 -4.41 2.31
CA ARG A 7 7.87 -4.62 3.77
C ARG A 7 6.65 -4.03 4.48
N LEU A 8 6.27 -2.79 4.15
CA LEU A 8 5.09 -2.16 4.74
C LEU A 8 3.82 -2.94 4.39
N PHE A 9 3.69 -3.39 3.14
CA PHE A 9 2.55 -4.20 2.72
C PHE A 9 2.49 -5.56 3.43
N GLU A 10 3.64 -6.19 3.69
CA GLU A 10 3.71 -7.43 4.47
C GLU A 10 3.32 -7.23 5.94
N GLN A 11 3.63 -6.08 6.54
CA GLN A 11 3.25 -5.77 7.93
C GLN A 11 1.75 -5.51 8.12
N MET A 12 1.01 -5.17 7.06
CA MET A 12 -0.44 -4.93 7.16
C MET A 12 -1.25 -6.23 7.26
N ASP A 13 -2.23 -6.28 8.15
CA ASP A 13 -3.29 -7.31 8.10
C ASP A 13 -4.13 -7.28 6.82
N ALA A 14 -4.82 -8.40 6.56
CA ALA A 14 -5.74 -8.59 5.44
C ALA A 14 -6.72 -7.41 5.21
N PRO A 15 -7.50 -6.93 6.21
CA PRO A 15 -8.40 -5.79 6.02
C PRO A 15 -7.65 -4.50 5.66
N THR A 16 -6.50 -4.24 6.29
CA THR A 16 -5.68 -3.04 6.04
C THR A 16 -5.09 -3.06 4.64
N ARG A 17 -4.69 -4.25 4.14
CA ARG A 17 -4.24 -4.43 2.74
C ARG A 17 -5.34 -4.13 1.73
N GLU A 18 -6.58 -4.52 2.01
CA GLU A 18 -7.72 -4.18 1.13
C GLU A 18 -7.96 -2.67 1.10
N VAL A 19 -7.92 -2.00 2.26
CA VAL A 19 -8.04 -0.54 2.34
C VAL A 19 -6.88 0.14 1.61
N ALA A 20 -5.65 -0.35 1.77
CA ALA A 20 -4.48 0.16 1.07
C ALA A 20 -4.64 0.06 -0.45
N LEU A 21 -5.07 -1.10 -0.95
CA LEU A 21 -5.34 -1.30 -2.37
C LEU A 21 -6.49 -0.42 -2.87
N ALA A 22 -7.56 -0.25 -2.09
CA ALA A 22 -8.67 0.62 -2.45
C ALA A 22 -8.25 2.10 -2.51
N CYS A 23 -7.42 2.56 -1.57
CA CYS A 23 -6.86 3.90 -1.56
C CYS A 23 -5.97 4.13 -2.77
N LEU A 24 -5.03 3.21 -3.06
CA LEU A 24 -4.20 3.28 -4.26
C LEU A 24 -5.05 3.31 -5.55
N LYS A 25 -6.11 2.49 -5.60
CA LYS A 25 -7.03 2.44 -6.73
C LYS A 25 -7.72 3.79 -6.96
N LYS A 26 -8.18 4.44 -5.90
CA LYS A 26 -8.88 5.72 -5.93
C LYS A 26 -7.94 6.87 -6.25
N GLU A 27 -6.77 6.90 -5.60
CA GLU A 27 -5.81 8.00 -5.70
C GLU A 27 -5.12 8.04 -7.07
N PHE A 28 -4.79 6.87 -7.62
CA PHE A 28 -4.10 6.75 -8.91
C PHE A 28 -5.02 6.36 -10.07
N ASN A 29 -6.33 6.27 -9.82
CA ASN A 29 -7.36 5.85 -10.77
C ASN A 29 -7.01 4.54 -11.53
N VAL A 30 -6.27 3.64 -10.89
CA VAL A 30 -5.77 2.40 -11.50
C VAL A 30 -6.92 1.40 -11.58
N LYS A 31 -7.31 0.99 -12.79
CA LYS A 31 -8.50 0.11 -12.98
C LYS A 31 -8.40 -1.24 -12.27
N HIS A 32 -7.19 -1.76 -12.03
CA HIS A 32 -6.98 -3.11 -11.51
C HIS A 32 -6.10 -3.15 -10.25
N GLY A 33 -6.72 -3.29 -9.08
CA GLY A 33 -6.00 -3.48 -7.80
C GLY A 33 -5.09 -4.73 -7.76
N LYS A 34 -5.45 -5.78 -8.52
CA LYS A 34 -4.58 -6.96 -8.69
C LYS A 34 -3.31 -6.65 -9.48
N LEU A 35 -3.39 -5.77 -10.49
CA LEU A 35 -2.21 -5.31 -11.26
C LEU A 35 -1.33 -4.43 -10.38
N VAL A 36 -1.90 -3.53 -9.58
CA VAL A 36 -1.12 -2.74 -8.61
C VAL A 36 -0.35 -3.66 -7.65
N LYS A 37 -1.00 -4.66 -7.06
CA LYS A 37 -0.30 -5.60 -6.16
C LYS A 37 0.81 -6.37 -6.89
N ASN A 38 0.53 -7.00 -8.03
CA ASN A 38 1.50 -7.86 -8.70
C ASN A 38 2.58 -7.10 -9.48
N GLU A 39 2.24 -6.05 -10.23
CA GLU A 39 3.24 -5.28 -10.98
C GLU A 39 3.97 -4.25 -10.11
N TRP A 40 3.26 -3.56 -9.21
CA TRP A 40 3.88 -2.46 -8.47
C TRP A 40 4.59 -2.94 -7.21
N ILE A 41 3.93 -3.76 -6.40
CA ILE A 41 4.48 -4.23 -5.11
C ILE A 41 5.39 -5.46 -5.30
N ILE A 42 4.95 -6.46 -6.06
CA ILE A 42 5.74 -7.69 -6.29
C ILE A 42 6.74 -7.49 -7.44
N GLY A 43 6.31 -6.87 -8.54
CA GLY A 43 7.12 -6.65 -9.74
C GLY A 43 8.01 -5.42 -9.71
N GLY A 44 7.84 -4.55 -8.70
CA GLY A 44 8.67 -3.35 -8.53
C GLY A 44 8.60 -2.35 -9.69
N LYS A 45 7.47 -2.28 -10.39
CA LYS A 45 7.27 -1.33 -11.50
C LYS A 45 6.53 -0.04 -11.10
N ILE A 46 6.54 0.30 -9.82
CA ILE A 46 5.84 1.48 -9.35
C ILE A 46 6.62 2.76 -9.74
N PRO A 47 6.00 3.76 -10.39
CA PRO A 47 6.67 5.02 -10.74
C PRO A 47 7.17 5.77 -9.49
N GLU A 48 8.36 6.37 -9.54
CA GLU A 48 8.94 7.12 -8.40
C GLU A 48 8.03 8.23 -7.87
N ALA A 49 7.32 8.94 -8.76
CA ALA A 49 6.34 9.96 -8.38
C ALA A 49 5.21 9.42 -7.49
N PHE A 50 4.93 8.11 -7.57
CA PHE A 50 3.91 7.43 -6.78
C PHE A 50 4.51 6.65 -5.60
N GLN A 51 5.82 6.38 -5.60
CA GLN A 51 6.51 5.66 -4.53
C GLN A 51 6.37 6.37 -3.19
N GLU A 52 6.72 7.65 -3.13
CA GLU A 52 6.72 8.39 -1.88
C GLU A 52 5.31 8.53 -1.29
N ARG A 53 4.32 8.81 -2.15
CA ARG A 53 2.90 8.85 -1.74
C ARG A 53 2.42 7.49 -1.23
N THR A 54 2.76 6.41 -1.93
CA THR A 54 2.40 5.04 -1.54
C THR A 54 3.00 4.68 -0.19
N VAL A 55 4.28 5.02 0.05
CA VAL A 55 4.95 4.81 1.34
C VAL A 55 4.24 5.57 2.46
N LYS A 56 3.96 6.87 2.29
CA LYS A 56 3.25 7.67 3.30
C LYS A 56 1.86 7.12 3.59
N LEU A 57 1.14 6.71 2.55
CA LEU A 57 -0.20 6.13 2.69
C LEU A 57 -0.15 4.80 3.45
N PHE A 58 0.83 3.95 3.14
CA PHE A 58 1.03 2.67 3.80
C PHE A 58 1.43 2.85 5.27
N GLN A 59 2.35 3.76 5.56
CA GLN A 59 2.74 4.09 6.94
C GLN A 59 1.54 4.60 7.76
N ASN A 60 0.71 5.48 7.18
CA ASN A 60 -0.50 5.97 7.85
C ASN A 60 -1.50 4.85 8.14
N LEU A 61 -1.66 3.89 7.22
CA LEU A 61 -2.57 2.76 7.42
C LEU A 61 -2.07 1.80 8.50
N ILE A 62 -0.76 1.50 8.52
CA ILE A 62 -0.14 0.68 9.57
C ILE A 62 -0.26 1.37 10.93
N MET A 63 -0.03 2.69 11.00
CA MET A 63 -0.25 3.45 12.24
C MET A 63 -1.69 3.35 12.70
N LYS A 64 -2.67 3.54 11.81
CA LYS A 64 -4.09 3.41 12.16
C LYS A 64 -4.45 2.01 12.65
N GLN A 65 -3.90 0.97 12.02
CA GLN A 65 -4.05 -0.41 12.45
C GLN A 65 -3.48 -0.65 13.85
N ALA A 66 -2.26 -0.17 14.11
CA ALA A 66 -1.62 -0.30 15.42
C ALA A 66 -2.44 0.40 16.52
N ILE A 67 -2.98 1.59 16.23
CA ILE A 67 -3.85 2.34 17.15
C ILE A 67 -5.18 1.61 17.42
N LEU A 68 -5.72 0.91 16.42
CA LEU A 68 -6.97 0.15 16.55
C LEU A 68 -6.80 -1.17 17.31
N LEU A 69 -5.59 -1.74 17.35
CA LEU A 69 -5.29 -2.99 18.05
C LEU A 69 -5.04 -2.80 19.56
N ASP A 70 -4.71 -1.59 19.99
CA ASP A 70 -4.39 -1.23 21.39
C ASP A 70 -5.63 -0.81 22.21
N ARG A 71 -6.85 -1.15 21.77
CA ARG A 71 -8.11 -0.71 22.39
C ARG A 71 -9.04 -1.83 22.82
#